data_AF-A0A1M6QA33-F1
#
_entry.id   AF-A0A1M6QA33-F1
#
_cell.length_a   1.000
_cell.length_b   1.000
_cell.length_c   1.000
_cell.angle_alpha   90.00
_cell.angle_beta   90.00
_cell.angle_gamma   90.00
#
_symmetry.space_group_name_H-M   'P 1'
#
loop_
_entity.id
_entity.type
_entity.pdbx_description
1 polymer ?
#
loop_
_entity_poly.entity_id
_entity_poly.type
_entity_poly.pdbx_seq_one_letter_code
_entity_poly.pdbx_strand_id
1 'polypeptide(L)'
;MKLFKWGLLPALSMVLFACSDSSSSSDSGANPPDTEIELSSCQAIDDENLNARVVQANAQVFEAFDAIDKSDFESLQAEIDSAKSIFEEALSQYPNSCAAQFGLGVTLLGNVVNDPLVDSVYKAYSTSETEVFHLFNMDIEGYFNAALQMSLKNEKGLFHDRAQTAIAERLLPKTDSATALFQNVLRAGNFLYKAENFTLDQGDLNIALGTVQVLNGLLTAVASLNLDASKDDSYNWYLNLYGVQKKYAFVDTLSPQEIAALTHATNLLKKNSPFLTVKSAWKASYSAIPETLDSAVENVKKGLLFKIATAGENPDAIFVVGDGEYADVSPDDLQKAIDVFESIQQGLRGTIPLELYGEEVAINAKKFFQITDGIQDFLPYFRFTDPSTWLDLPDVERGWTENWYFAALQDSVFIGQYEMMKQFKTIYPENFEYLDFYYYDYGFNGDNLYLAISYETEDDWNSVKVYFDGCDYRFETDEQAGTDSTQKFTLSDENCRMENGKAYYRTISDNFLDTDVLRFTDATGKETVSLMEIHAMPSEEKTAAFYAQNIIFPDPTFGGVFPQMTQEQIGRMIYNRFEEN
;
A
#
# COMPACT_ATOMS: atom_id res chain seq x y z
N MET A 1 6.01 6.25 -3.12
CA MET A 1 7.38 6.80 -2.97
C MET A 1 8.18 6.93 -4.25
N LYS A 2 7.81 6.28 -5.38
CA LYS A 2 7.85 7.04 -6.64
C LYS A 2 7.14 8.36 -6.38
N LEU A 3 5.86 8.40 -5.99
CA LEU A 3 5.15 9.62 -5.47
C LEU A 3 5.73 10.46 -4.29
N PHE A 4 6.98 10.27 -3.85
CA PHE A 4 7.71 11.20 -2.94
C PHE A 4 8.96 11.72 -3.67
N LYS A 5 9.75 10.81 -4.24
CA LYS A 5 10.77 11.06 -5.30
C LYS A 5 10.14 11.37 -6.68
N TRP A 6 8.82 11.60 -6.71
CA TRP A 6 7.85 11.91 -7.78
C TRP A 6 6.57 12.47 -7.11
N GLY A 7 6.68 13.12 -5.95
CA GLY A 7 5.65 14.05 -5.46
C GLY A 7 6.30 15.40 -5.16
N LEU A 8 7.36 15.37 -4.35
CA LEU A 8 8.25 16.51 -4.21
C LEU A 8 9.09 16.72 -5.48
N LEU A 9 9.41 15.63 -6.21
CA LEU A 9 9.96 15.78 -7.55
C LEU A 9 9.00 16.54 -8.48
N PRO A 10 7.73 16.22 -8.80
CA PRO A 10 6.79 17.06 -9.52
C PRO A 10 6.74 18.55 -9.18
N ALA A 11 6.89 18.95 -7.91
CA ALA A 11 7.05 20.37 -7.60
C ALA A 11 8.31 21.00 -8.26
N LEU A 12 9.30 20.17 -8.54
CA LEU A 12 10.62 20.37 -9.17
C LEU A 12 10.81 19.56 -10.50
N SER A 13 9.77 18.89 -11.04
CA SER A 13 9.89 17.87 -12.09
C SER A 13 8.58 17.56 -12.86
N MET A 14 7.45 18.23 -12.57
CA MET A 14 6.56 18.71 -13.63
C MET A 14 7.18 19.93 -14.33
N VAL A 15 8.35 20.33 -13.81
CA VAL A 15 9.41 21.12 -14.40
C VAL A 15 10.22 20.36 -15.45
N LEU A 16 10.16 19.02 -15.49
CA LEU A 16 11.04 18.19 -16.31
C LEU A 16 10.24 17.06 -16.99
N PHE A 17 10.28 17.03 -18.32
CA PHE A 17 9.58 16.08 -19.20
C PHE A 17 8.08 16.30 -19.42
N ALA A 18 7.77 17.42 -20.06
CA ALA A 18 7.07 17.31 -21.34
C ALA A 18 8.13 17.17 -22.45
N CYS A 19 8.28 15.96 -23.00
CA CYS A 19 8.96 15.60 -24.25
C CYS A 19 10.27 16.30 -24.70
N SER A 20 11.44 15.76 -24.32
CA SER A 20 12.54 15.54 -25.31
C SER A 20 13.58 14.49 -24.86
N ASP A 21 14.17 13.78 -25.82
CA ASP A 21 15.32 12.89 -25.60
C ASP A 21 16.60 13.69 -25.33
N SER A 22 17.34 13.34 -24.28
CA SER A 22 18.59 14.02 -23.94
C SER A 22 19.74 13.67 -24.91
N SER A 23 20.15 14.62 -25.76
CA SER A 23 21.47 14.61 -26.41
C SER A 23 22.43 15.55 -25.69
N SER A 24 23.53 15.01 -25.18
CA SER A 24 24.47 15.71 -24.29
C SER A 24 25.45 16.66 -24.99
N SER A 25 25.76 17.79 -24.35
CA SER A 25 27.05 18.47 -24.51
C SER A 25 27.49 19.17 -23.22
N SER A 26 28.68 18.83 -22.74
CA SER A 26 29.35 19.47 -21.62
C SER A 26 30.15 20.69 -22.07
N ASP A 27 30.14 21.78 -21.31
CA ASP A 27 31.37 22.58 -21.14
C ASP A 27 31.35 23.36 -19.82
N SER A 28 32.55 23.75 -19.35
CA SER A 28 32.76 24.22 -17.97
C SER A 28 33.21 25.68 -17.86
N GLY A 29 32.60 26.44 -16.96
CA GLY A 29 33.23 27.58 -16.27
C GLY A 29 32.85 28.97 -16.79
N ALA A 30 31.97 29.64 -16.05
CA ALA A 30 31.74 31.09 -16.12
C ALA A 30 31.57 31.66 -14.69
N ASN A 31 31.66 32.99 -14.56
CA ASN A 31 31.45 33.72 -13.29
C ASN A 31 29.98 33.61 -12.84
N PRO A 32 29.66 33.77 -11.53
CA PRO A 32 28.28 33.73 -11.05
C PRO A 32 27.43 34.80 -11.77
N PRO A 33 26.32 34.41 -12.43
CA PRO A 33 25.49 35.33 -13.21
C PRO A 33 24.54 36.16 -12.34
N ASP A 34 24.09 37.29 -12.88
CA ASP A 34 23.17 38.23 -12.23
C ASP A 34 21.75 37.63 -12.09
N THR A 35 21.46 36.97 -10.97
CA THR A 35 20.08 36.61 -10.61
C THR A 35 19.31 37.85 -10.14
N GLU A 36 18.61 38.53 -11.05
CA GLU A 36 17.68 39.59 -10.66
C GLU A 36 16.31 39.02 -10.28
N ILE A 37 15.93 39.24 -9.02
CA ILE A 37 14.61 38.94 -8.46
C ILE A 37 13.80 40.26 -8.46
N GLU A 38 13.11 40.53 -9.56
CA GLU A 38 12.28 41.73 -9.71
C GLU A 38 10.95 41.60 -8.96
N LEU A 39 10.90 42.02 -7.69
CA LEU A 39 9.70 41.93 -6.85
C LEU A 39 9.27 43.30 -6.32
N SER A 40 8.23 43.86 -6.93
CA SER A 40 7.78 45.26 -6.71
C SER A 40 7.31 45.63 -5.29
N SER A 41 7.21 44.69 -4.36
CA SER A 41 6.75 44.93 -2.98
C SER A 41 7.58 44.25 -1.89
N CYS A 42 8.61 43.47 -2.26
CA CYS A 42 9.44 42.73 -1.30
C CYS A 42 10.51 43.62 -0.67
N GLN A 43 10.99 43.26 0.52
CA GLN A 43 12.09 43.95 1.16
C GLN A 43 13.41 43.59 0.45
N ALA A 44 14.05 44.57 -0.19
CA ALA A 44 15.40 44.42 -0.69
C ALA A 44 16.40 44.22 0.47
N ILE A 45 17.44 43.42 0.22
CA ILE A 45 18.60 43.27 1.10
C ILE A 45 19.59 44.37 0.71
N ASP A 46 19.82 45.35 1.61
CA ASP A 46 20.73 46.48 1.35
C ASP A 46 22.20 46.22 1.73
N ASP A 47 22.48 45.09 2.40
CA ASP A 47 23.84 44.54 2.51
C ASP A 47 24.19 43.75 1.23
N GLU A 48 25.05 44.34 0.39
CA GLU A 48 25.49 43.75 -0.90
C GLU A 48 26.14 42.36 -0.74
N ASN A 49 26.86 42.11 0.35
CA ASN A 49 27.56 40.84 0.60
C ASN A 49 26.56 39.74 1.02
N LEU A 50 25.64 40.08 1.92
CA LEU A 50 24.55 39.17 2.29
C LEU A 50 23.62 38.89 1.09
N ASN A 51 23.32 39.89 0.27
CA ASN A 51 22.53 39.71 -0.95
C ASN A 51 23.23 38.77 -1.93
N ALA A 52 24.52 38.97 -2.21
CA ALA A 52 25.31 38.08 -3.06
C ALA A 52 25.37 36.63 -2.53
N ARG A 53 25.43 36.45 -1.21
CA ARG A 53 25.36 35.12 -0.57
C ARG A 53 23.97 34.47 -0.72
N VAL A 54 22.88 35.23 -0.59
CA VAL A 54 21.50 34.74 -0.81
C VAL A 54 21.27 34.36 -2.28
N VAL A 55 21.81 35.14 -3.22
CA VAL A 55 21.85 34.82 -4.64
C VAL A 55 22.57 33.49 -4.89
N GLN A 56 23.80 33.36 -4.38
CA GLN A 56 24.59 32.14 -4.53
C GLN A 56 23.91 30.92 -3.90
N ALA A 57 23.34 31.08 -2.70
CA ALA A 57 22.62 30.01 -2.00
C ALA A 57 21.38 29.53 -2.77
N ASN A 58 20.65 30.43 -3.44
CA ASN A 58 19.53 30.03 -4.30
C ASN A 58 20.01 29.20 -5.49
N ALA A 59 21.04 29.67 -6.22
CA ALA A 59 21.61 28.93 -7.35
C ALA A 59 22.12 27.53 -6.93
N GLN A 60 22.88 27.46 -5.84
CA GLN A 60 23.38 26.20 -5.27
C GLN A 60 22.26 25.21 -4.94
N VAL A 61 21.15 25.68 -4.36
CA VAL A 61 20.02 24.79 -4.04
C VAL A 61 19.43 24.18 -5.31
N PHE A 62 19.29 24.93 -6.40
CA PHE A 62 18.78 24.38 -7.67
C PHE A 62 19.76 23.43 -8.36
N GLU A 63 21.06 23.72 -8.35
CA GLU A 63 22.10 22.79 -8.81
C GLU A 63 22.08 21.47 -8.01
N ALA A 64 21.89 21.56 -6.69
CA ALA A 64 21.76 20.41 -5.81
C ALA A 64 20.54 19.54 -6.16
N PHE A 65 19.44 20.15 -6.61
CA PHE A 65 18.24 19.41 -7.06
C PHE A 65 18.46 18.64 -8.37
N ASP A 66 19.27 19.13 -9.32
CA ASP A 66 19.71 18.37 -10.51
C ASP A 66 20.58 17.15 -10.15
N ALA A 67 21.25 17.17 -8.99
CA ALA A 67 21.98 16.01 -8.49
C ALA A 67 21.07 14.87 -7.96
N ILE A 68 19.79 15.12 -7.69
CA ILE A 68 18.85 14.08 -7.18
C ILE A 68 18.59 12.99 -8.22
N ASP A 69 18.61 13.31 -9.52
CA ASP A 69 18.49 12.32 -10.59
C ASP A 69 19.65 11.32 -10.61
N LYS A 70 20.82 11.74 -10.12
CA LYS A 70 22.02 10.89 -9.91
C LYS A 70 21.96 10.13 -8.58
N SER A 71 20.92 10.35 -7.77
CA SER A 71 20.68 9.76 -6.44
C SER A 71 21.78 10.01 -5.40
N ASP A 72 22.52 11.12 -5.54
CA ASP A 72 23.53 11.56 -4.57
C ASP A 72 22.89 12.43 -3.46
N PHE A 73 22.31 11.74 -2.48
CA PHE A 73 21.63 12.38 -1.36
C PHE A 73 22.59 12.94 -0.28
N GLU A 74 23.85 12.48 -0.22
CA GLU A 74 24.80 13.00 0.77
C GLU A 74 25.32 14.39 0.37
N SER A 75 25.68 14.58 -0.91
CA SER A 75 26.05 15.89 -1.46
C SER A 75 24.89 16.89 -1.33
N LEU A 76 23.66 16.45 -1.67
CA LEU A 76 22.43 17.24 -1.51
C LEU A 76 22.27 17.77 -0.07
N GLN A 77 22.55 16.98 0.98
CA GLN A 77 22.38 17.43 2.36
C GLN A 77 23.33 18.59 2.70
N ALA A 78 24.60 18.48 2.30
CA ALA A 78 25.62 19.46 2.62
C ALA A 78 25.33 20.83 1.97
N GLU A 79 24.86 20.81 0.72
CA GLU A 79 24.51 22.02 -0.03
C GLU A 79 23.24 22.68 0.52
N ILE A 80 22.21 21.88 0.82
CA ILE A 80 20.97 22.33 1.47
C ILE A 80 21.25 22.97 2.83
N ASP A 81 22.01 22.33 3.72
CA ASP A 81 22.25 22.87 5.07
C ASP A 81 23.13 24.14 5.07
N SER A 82 24.07 24.23 4.12
CA SER A 82 24.86 25.44 3.89
C SER A 82 23.95 26.61 3.46
N ALA A 83 23.12 26.40 2.44
CA ALA A 83 22.18 27.40 1.94
C ALA A 83 21.14 27.82 2.99
N LYS A 84 20.64 26.86 3.79
CA LYS A 84 19.68 27.10 4.87
C LYS A 84 20.13 28.20 5.83
N SER A 85 21.38 28.09 6.30
CA SER A 85 21.97 29.02 7.26
C SER A 85 22.02 30.45 6.71
N ILE A 86 22.32 30.59 5.41
CA ILE A 86 22.37 31.88 4.71
C ILE A 86 20.98 32.52 4.63
N PHE A 87 19.93 31.73 4.34
CA PHE A 87 18.56 32.26 4.32
C PHE A 87 18.03 32.60 5.71
N GLU A 88 18.35 31.82 6.74
CA GLU A 88 17.98 32.13 8.14
C GLU A 88 18.68 33.41 8.63
N GLU A 89 19.97 33.61 8.30
CA GLU A 89 20.71 34.85 8.55
C GLU A 89 20.05 36.05 7.84
N ALA A 90 19.70 35.89 6.56
CA ALA A 90 19.04 36.92 5.77
C ALA A 90 17.66 37.29 6.33
N LEU A 91 16.81 36.32 6.68
CA LEU A 91 15.48 36.57 7.24
C LEU A 91 15.50 37.14 8.66
N SER A 92 16.59 36.95 9.42
CA SER A 92 16.76 37.59 10.74
C SER A 92 16.91 39.11 10.65
N GLN A 93 17.40 39.63 9.51
CA GLN A 93 17.65 41.05 9.26
C GLN A 93 16.62 41.65 8.28
N TYR A 94 16.19 40.85 7.30
CA TYR A 94 15.27 41.21 6.22
C TYR A 94 14.09 40.22 6.18
N PRO A 95 13.20 40.23 7.20
CA PRO A 95 12.16 39.21 7.37
C PRO A 95 11.17 39.14 6.21
N ASN A 96 11.05 40.22 5.41
CA ASN A 96 10.20 40.29 4.21
C ASN A 96 10.99 40.15 2.89
N SER A 97 12.23 39.64 2.94
CA SER A 97 13.01 39.30 1.74
C SER A 97 12.44 38.05 1.10
N CYS A 98 11.65 38.24 0.04
CA CYS A 98 11.03 37.15 -0.70
C CYS A 98 12.05 36.19 -1.33
N ALA A 99 13.24 36.68 -1.71
CA ALA A 99 14.35 35.86 -2.20
C ALA A 99 14.83 34.84 -1.13
N ALA A 100 14.96 35.29 0.12
CA ALA A 100 15.35 34.42 1.23
C ALA A 100 14.18 33.55 1.75
N GLN A 101 12.94 34.05 1.69
CA GLN A 101 11.74 33.25 2.01
C GLN A 101 11.56 32.10 1.02
N PHE A 102 11.68 32.38 -0.28
CA PHE A 102 11.59 31.37 -1.34
C PHE A 102 12.70 30.32 -1.20
N GLY A 103 13.96 30.75 -1.13
CA GLY A 103 15.11 29.87 -0.92
C GLY A 103 14.95 28.97 0.30
N LEU A 104 14.63 29.54 1.47
CA LEU A 104 14.38 28.77 2.69
C LEU A 104 13.23 27.76 2.52
N GLY A 105 12.15 28.14 1.83
CA GLY A 105 11.04 27.24 1.54
C GLY A 105 11.47 26.03 0.72
N VAL A 106 12.23 26.23 -0.34
CA VAL A 106 12.79 25.17 -1.20
C VAL A 106 13.78 24.29 -0.40
N THR A 107 14.69 24.90 0.36
CA THR A 107 15.66 24.22 1.23
C THR A 107 14.97 23.35 2.29
N LEU A 108 13.87 23.80 2.90
CA LEU A 108 13.09 23.02 3.86
C LEU A 108 12.47 21.77 3.23
N LEU A 109 12.07 21.83 1.95
CA LEU A 109 11.50 20.70 1.21
C LEU A 109 12.56 19.68 0.80
N GLY A 110 13.74 20.11 0.36
CA GLY A 110 14.85 19.18 0.13
C GLY A 110 15.28 18.47 1.42
N ASN A 111 15.27 19.20 2.55
CA ASN A 111 15.41 18.64 3.89
C ASN A 111 14.27 17.66 4.31
N VAL A 112 13.15 17.57 3.58
CA VAL A 112 12.10 16.54 3.77
C VAL A 112 12.38 15.30 2.92
N VAL A 113 12.88 15.48 1.68
CA VAL A 113 13.30 14.37 0.81
C VAL A 113 14.44 13.58 1.43
N ASN A 114 15.35 14.28 2.11
CA ASN A 114 16.60 13.73 2.62
C ASN A 114 16.60 13.32 4.10
N ASP A 115 15.42 13.13 4.73
CA ASP A 115 15.41 12.61 6.11
C ASP A 115 15.92 11.16 6.11
N PRO A 116 16.96 10.80 6.90
CA PRO A 116 17.53 9.46 6.90
C PRO A 116 16.52 8.36 7.26
N LEU A 117 15.42 8.69 7.94
CA LEU A 117 14.37 7.73 8.18
C LEU A 117 13.54 7.48 6.91
N VAL A 118 13.23 8.52 6.12
CA VAL A 118 12.55 8.38 4.81
C VAL A 118 13.40 7.57 3.84
N ASP A 119 14.71 7.82 3.79
CA ASP A 119 15.66 6.99 3.02
C ASP A 119 15.75 5.55 3.54
N SER A 120 15.77 5.33 4.86
CA SER A 120 15.79 3.97 5.41
C SER A 120 14.50 3.19 5.12
N VAL A 121 13.34 3.87 5.12
CA VAL A 121 12.04 3.32 4.68
C VAL A 121 12.12 3.01 3.19
N TYR A 122 12.61 3.94 2.36
CA TYR A 122 12.77 3.71 0.93
C TYR A 122 13.58 2.44 0.63
N LYS A 123 14.77 2.33 1.24
CA LYS A 123 15.70 1.22 1.02
C LYS A 123 15.19 -0.13 1.54
N ALA A 124 14.31 -0.14 2.53
CA ALA A 124 13.67 -1.37 3.02
C ALA A 124 12.56 -1.89 2.09
N TYR A 125 11.93 -1.02 1.30
CA TYR A 125 10.91 -1.39 0.32
C TYR A 125 11.48 -1.53 -1.10
N SER A 126 12.52 -0.79 -1.48
CA SER A 126 13.11 -0.87 -2.83
C SER A 126 13.89 -2.18 -3.08
N THR A 127 13.91 -3.09 -2.11
CA THR A 127 14.47 -4.44 -2.22
C THR A 127 13.41 -5.53 -2.41
N SER A 128 12.11 -5.23 -2.30
CA SER A 128 11.07 -6.11 -2.86
C SER A 128 10.88 -5.79 -4.34
N GLU A 129 10.62 -6.82 -5.16
CA GLU A 129 10.43 -6.65 -6.61
C GLU A 129 9.14 -5.87 -6.95
N THR A 130 8.25 -5.67 -5.96
CA THR A 130 7.07 -4.82 -6.05
C THR A 130 7.43 -3.33 -6.00
N GLU A 131 7.50 -2.71 -7.18
CA GLU A 131 7.56 -1.25 -7.27
C GLU A 131 6.29 -0.58 -6.66
N VAL A 132 6.49 0.64 -6.14
CA VAL A 132 5.46 1.63 -5.76
C VAL A 132 4.77 1.45 -4.39
N PHE A 133 5.37 2.08 -3.38
CA PHE A 133 4.68 2.51 -2.16
C PHE A 133 3.49 3.45 -2.49
N HIS A 134 2.28 2.91 -2.51
CA HIS A 134 1.02 3.64 -2.53
C HIS A 134 0.46 3.78 -1.11
N LEU A 135 0.34 5.01 -0.63
CA LEU A 135 -0.13 5.29 0.74
C LEU A 135 -1.59 4.88 1.03
N PHE A 136 -2.37 4.60 -0.01
CA PHE A 136 -3.76 4.14 0.07
C PHE A 136 -4.01 2.83 -0.69
N ASN A 137 -2.95 2.18 -1.19
CA ASN A 137 -2.99 0.88 -1.84
C ASN A 137 -1.73 0.11 -1.43
N MET A 138 -1.54 -0.06 -0.12
CA MET A 138 -0.35 -0.71 0.41
C MET A 138 -0.33 -2.16 -0.06
N ASP A 139 0.77 -2.57 -0.70
CA ASP A 139 1.21 -3.95 -0.66
C ASP A 139 1.39 -4.33 0.81
N ILE A 140 0.42 -5.06 1.36
CA ILE A 140 0.37 -5.41 2.78
C ILE A 140 1.55 -6.34 3.14
N GLU A 141 1.90 -7.24 2.23
CA GLU A 141 3.00 -8.18 2.39
C GLU A 141 4.35 -7.44 2.34
N GLY A 142 4.56 -6.59 1.32
CA GLY A 142 5.72 -5.70 1.22
C GLY A 142 5.85 -4.77 2.44
N TYR A 143 4.74 -4.22 2.95
CA TYR A 143 4.72 -3.39 4.15
C TYR A 143 5.21 -4.15 5.39
N PHE A 144 4.65 -5.34 5.64
CA PHE A 144 5.04 -6.14 6.80
C PHE A 144 6.45 -6.69 6.68
N ASN A 145 6.88 -7.12 5.49
CA ASN A 145 8.25 -7.57 5.24
C ASN A 145 9.27 -6.45 5.50
N ALA A 146 9.03 -5.23 5.04
CA ALA A 146 9.90 -4.09 5.33
C ALA A 146 9.88 -3.71 6.83
N ALA A 147 8.70 -3.64 7.46
CA ALA A 147 8.58 -3.36 8.88
C ALA A 147 9.28 -4.42 9.75
N LEU A 148 9.19 -5.70 9.37
CA LEU A 148 9.89 -6.81 9.99
C LEU A 148 11.41 -6.69 9.81
N GLN A 149 11.90 -6.50 8.58
CA GLN A 149 13.33 -6.34 8.29
C GLN A 149 13.96 -5.19 9.08
N MET A 150 13.24 -4.08 9.26
CA MET A 150 13.69 -2.95 10.07
C MET A 150 13.58 -3.22 11.58
N SER A 151 12.58 -3.99 12.02
CA SER A 151 12.39 -4.39 13.42
C SER A 151 13.26 -5.56 13.87
N LEU A 152 13.84 -6.34 12.96
CA LEU A 152 14.84 -7.37 13.24
C LEU A 152 16.26 -6.78 13.34
N LYS A 153 16.54 -5.67 12.65
CA LYS A 153 17.81 -4.93 12.70
C LYS A 153 17.93 -4.00 13.93
N ASN A 154 17.17 -4.23 14.98
CA ASN A 154 16.79 -3.16 15.90
C ASN A 154 17.81 -2.86 17.00
N GLU A 155 18.21 -1.59 17.09
CA GLU A 155 18.76 -1.00 18.32
C GLU A 155 17.81 0.06 18.94
N LYS A 156 16.70 0.44 18.28
CA LYS A 156 15.85 1.57 18.69
C LYS A 156 14.38 1.42 18.26
N GLY A 157 13.51 0.98 19.18
CA GLY A 157 12.05 1.20 19.16
C GLY A 157 11.23 0.55 18.02
N LEU A 158 9.90 0.72 18.06
CA LEU A 158 9.00 0.25 17.01
C LEU A 158 9.13 1.09 15.73
N PHE A 159 9.04 0.44 14.57
CA PHE A 159 9.23 1.08 13.27
C PHE A 159 8.17 2.16 12.97
N HIS A 160 6.89 1.84 13.15
CA HIS A 160 5.79 2.77 12.88
C HIS A 160 5.86 4.00 13.79
N ASP A 161 6.17 3.84 15.09
CA ASP A 161 6.35 4.95 16.02
C ASP A 161 7.47 5.87 15.56
N ARG A 162 8.61 5.32 15.16
CA ARG A 162 9.71 6.12 14.60
C ARG A 162 9.31 6.86 13.34
N ALA A 163 8.64 6.18 12.40
CA ALA A 163 8.19 6.77 11.14
C ALA A 163 7.19 7.91 11.37
N GLN A 164 6.14 7.65 12.14
CA GLN A 164 5.09 8.61 12.44
C GLN A 164 5.60 9.77 13.32
N THR A 165 6.52 9.52 14.24
CA THR A 165 7.18 10.58 15.04
C THR A 165 8.07 11.46 14.17
N ALA A 166 8.87 10.89 13.26
CA ALA A 166 9.67 11.70 12.34
C ALA A 166 8.78 12.54 11.40
N ILE A 167 7.69 11.97 10.89
CA ILE A 167 6.70 12.72 10.09
C ILE A 167 6.12 13.88 10.93
N ALA A 168 5.63 13.59 12.14
CA ALA A 168 5.01 14.56 13.03
C ALA A 168 5.96 15.69 13.49
N GLU A 169 7.17 15.35 13.91
CA GLU A 169 8.10 16.29 14.57
C GLU A 169 9.09 16.95 13.60
N ARG A 170 9.32 16.36 12.42
CA ARG A 170 10.38 16.83 11.49
C ARG A 170 9.89 17.16 10.10
N LEU A 171 8.98 16.37 9.52
CA LEU A 171 8.56 16.56 8.13
C LEU A 171 7.39 17.55 8.01
N LEU A 172 6.32 17.34 8.79
CA LEU A 172 5.16 18.22 8.79
C LEU A 172 5.55 19.69 9.09
N PRO A 173 6.32 20.01 10.16
CA PRO A 173 6.74 21.39 10.43
C PRO A 173 7.55 22.04 9.30
N LYS A 174 8.36 21.26 8.55
CA LYS A 174 9.08 21.74 7.36
C LYS A 174 8.10 22.08 6.23
N THR A 175 7.12 21.22 5.96
CA THR A 175 6.10 21.48 4.93
C THR A 175 5.15 22.63 5.29
N ASP A 176 4.76 22.77 6.56
CA ASP A 176 3.97 23.90 7.06
C ASP A 176 4.74 25.22 6.88
N SER A 177 6.03 25.21 7.23
CA SER A 177 6.91 26.38 7.10
C SER A 177 7.13 26.76 5.63
N ALA A 178 7.40 25.80 4.75
CA ALA A 178 7.52 26.04 3.31
C ALA A 178 6.22 26.58 2.71
N THR A 179 5.06 26.02 3.10
CA THR A 179 3.73 26.51 2.71
C THR A 179 3.54 27.98 3.11
N ALA A 180 3.89 28.35 4.34
CA ALA A 180 3.78 29.73 4.81
C ALA A 180 4.72 30.69 4.07
N LEU A 181 5.96 30.27 3.79
CA LEU A 181 6.95 31.06 3.06
C LEU A 181 6.49 31.32 1.61
N PHE A 182 6.08 30.28 0.88
CA PHE A 182 5.57 30.42 -0.49
C PHE A 182 4.30 31.27 -0.55
N GLN A 183 3.39 31.15 0.42
CA GLN A 183 2.23 32.04 0.52
C GLN A 183 2.61 33.51 0.74
N ASN A 184 3.68 33.79 1.50
CA ASN A 184 4.13 35.17 1.72
C ASN A 184 4.75 35.77 0.45
N VAL A 185 5.57 35.00 -0.27
CA VAL A 185 6.13 35.40 -1.57
C VAL A 185 5.01 35.65 -2.61
N LEU A 186 4.01 34.76 -2.70
CA LEU A 186 2.86 34.96 -3.59
C LEU A 186 1.99 36.18 -3.21
N ARG A 187 1.87 36.51 -1.92
CA ARG A 187 1.15 37.72 -1.45
C ARG A 187 1.87 39.02 -1.80
N ALA A 188 3.18 38.98 -1.99
CA ALA A 188 3.96 40.13 -2.47
C ALA A 188 3.67 40.42 -3.96
N GLY A 189 3.37 39.37 -4.74
CA GLY A 189 2.96 39.45 -6.14
C GLY A 189 4.11 39.71 -7.11
N ASN A 190 3.83 39.50 -8.40
CA ASN A 190 4.80 39.61 -9.50
C ASN A 190 6.03 38.72 -9.30
N PHE A 191 5.85 37.49 -8.80
CA PHE A 191 6.99 36.59 -8.57
C PHE A 191 7.71 36.25 -9.87
N LEU A 192 9.01 36.55 -9.90
CA LEU A 192 9.94 36.21 -10.97
C LEU A 192 11.32 35.90 -10.35
N TYR A 193 11.87 34.73 -10.67
CA TYR A 193 13.23 34.32 -10.31
C TYR A 193 13.94 33.86 -11.58
N LYS A 194 15.11 34.42 -11.88
CA LYS A 194 15.92 34.07 -13.05
C LYS A 194 17.20 33.39 -12.61
N ALA A 195 17.49 32.23 -13.19
CA ALA A 195 18.77 31.53 -13.13
C ALA A 195 19.35 31.40 -14.55
N GLU A 196 20.58 30.87 -14.66
CA GLU A 196 21.32 30.82 -15.93
C GLU A 196 20.59 30.06 -17.06
N ASN A 197 19.85 29.01 -16.70
CA ASN A 197 19.19 28.09 -17.66
C ASN A 197 17.67 28.00 -17.50
N PHE A 198 17.06 28.74 -16.56
CA PHE A 198 15.61 28.72 -16.34
C PHE A 198 15.10 29.96 -15.60
N THR A 199 13.81 30.25 -15.78
CA THR A 199 13.05 31.28 -15.09
C THR A 199 11.84 30.65 -14.41
N LEU A 200 11.65 30.96 -13.12
CA LEU A 200 10.44 30.69 -12.36
C LEU A 200 9.55 31.92 -12.35
N ASP A 201 8.27 31.73 -12.59
CA ASP A 201 7.27 32.78 -12.46
C ASP A 201 6.21 32.45 -11.39
N GLN A 202 5.29 33.40 -11.19
CA GLN A 202 4.17 33.26 -10.26
C GLN A 202 3.32 32.01 -10.55
N GLY A 203 3.30 31.50 -11.78
CA GLY A 203 2.67 30.25 -12.16
C GLY A 203 3.33 29.04 -11.49
N ASP A 204 4.65 28.93 -11.61
CA ASP A 204 5.45 27.84 -11.02
C ASP A 204 5.30 27.80 -9.49
N LEU A 205 5.40 28.96 -8.84
CA LEU A 205 5.30 29.05 -7.38
C LEU A 205 3.90 28.68 -6.86
N ASN A 206 2.84 28.95 -7.62
CA ASN A 206 1.48 28.49 -7.30
C ASN A 206 1.35 26.96 -7.43
N ILE A 207 1.94 26.35 -8.47
CA ILE A 207 1.98 24.89 -8.65
C ILE A 207 2.76 24.24 -7.50
N ALA A 208 3.96 24.75 -7.19
CA ALA A 208 4.80 24.26 -6.10
C ALA A 208 4.08 24.33 -4.75
N LEU A 209 3.43 25.46 -4.42
CA LEU A 209 2.63 25.60 -3.21
C LEU A 209 1.51 24.54 -3.13
N GLY A 210 0.78 24.31 -4.23
CA GLY A 210 -0.25 23.28 -4.27
C GLY A 210 0.30 21.89 -3.99
N THR A 211 1.43 21.53 -4.60
CA THR A 211 2.07 20.22 -4.38
C THR A 211 2.57 20.02 -2.94
N VAL A 212 3.10 21.07 -2.29
CA VAL A 212 3.47 21.02 -0.85
C VAL A 212 2.24 20.81 0.04
N GLN A 213 1.09 21.39 -0.32
CA GLN A 213 -0.16 21.18 0.41
C GLN A 213 -0.70 19.75 0.24
N VAL A 214 -0.61 19.15 -0.96
CA VAL A 214 -0.91 17.72 -1.17
C VAL A 214 -0.03 16.84 -0.28
N LEU A 215 1.29 17.09 -0.30
CA LEU A 215 2.25 16.38 0.54
C LEU A 215 1.93 16.50 2.03
N ASN A 216 1.61 17.71 2.51
CA ASN A 216 1.21 17.94 3.90
C ASN A 216 -0.06 17.16 4.29
N GLY A 217 -1.06 17.10 3.40
CA GLY A 217 -2.26 16.28 3.61
C GLY A 217 -1.95 14.78 3.71
N LEU A 218 -1.06 14.26 2.84
CA LEU A 218 -0.60 12.86 2.88
C LEU A 218 0.17 12.55 4.17
N LEU A 219 1.14 13.39 4.54
CA LEU A 219 1.91 13.24 5.77
C LEU A 219 1.01 13.32 7.02
N THR A 220 0.01 14.21 7.01
CA THR A 220 -0.99 14.33 8.07
C THR A 220 -1.80 13.04 8.22
N ALA A 221 -2.25 12.43 7.10
CA ALA A 221 -2.94 11.14 7.14
C ALA A 221 -2.08 10.08 7.85
N VAL A 222 -0.82 9.92 7.45
CA VAL A 222 0.10 8.92 8.03
C VAL A 222 0.39 9.17 9.50
N ALA A 223 0.68 10.42 9.91
CA ALA A 223 0.95 10.74 11.32
C ALA A 223 -0.28 10.51 12.22
N SER A 224 -1.47 10.80 11.69
CA SER A 224 -2.74 10.77 12.41
C SER A 224 -3.26 9.36 12.70
N LEU A 225 -3.07 8.41 11.79
CA LEU A 225 -3.56 7.04 11.94
C LEU A 225 -2.76 6.29 13.00
N ASN A 226 -3.41 5.36 13.68
CA ASN A 226 -2.75 4.40 14.54
C ASN A 226 -2.42 3.13 13.73
N LEU A 227 -1.18 3.05 13.27
CA LEU A 227 -0.66 1.93 12.46
C LEU A 227 0.13 0.92 13.32
N ASP A 228 -0.02 1.00 14.64
CA ASP A 228 0.58 0.04 15.56
C ASP A 228 -0.14 -1.31 15.46
N ALA A 229 0.53 -2.25 14.81
CA ALA A 229 0.16 -3.67 14.79
C ALA A 229 1.10 -4.51 15.69
N SER A 230 1.95 -3.89 16.50
CA SER A 230 2.83 -4.61 17.41
C SER A 230 2.05 -5.32 18.52
N LYS A 231 2.71 -6.28 19.15
CA LYS A 231 2.23 -6.99 20.33
C LYS A 231 3.36 -7.01 21.35
N ASP A 232 3.07 -6.54 22.57
CA ASP A 232 4.06 -6.48 23.65
C ASP A 232 5.35 -5.75 23.21
N ASP A 233 5.19 -4.59 22.54
CA ASP A 233 6.24 -3.78 21.91
C ASP A 233 7.11 -4.53 20.87
N SER A 234 6.56 -5.56 20.22
CA SER A 234 7.28 -6.41 19.26
C SER A 234 6.45 -6.81 18.02
N TYR A 235 7.14 -7.05 16.90
CA TYR A 235 6.58 -7.66 15.69
C TYR A 235 6.82 -9.18 15.60
N ASN A 236 7.42 -9.80 16.62
CA ASN A 236 7.74 -11.23 16.63
C ASN A 236 6.51 -12.16 16.47
N TRP A 237 5.30 -11.65 16.73
CA TRP A 237 4.06 -12.40 16.46
C TRP A 237 3.91 -12.76 14.97
N TYR A 238 4.43 -11.94 14.05
CA TYR A 238 4.38 -12.23 12.61
C TYR A 238 5.27 -13.43 12.23
N LEU A 239 6.44 -13.58 12.85
CA LEU A 239 7.30 -14.76 12.66
C LEU A 239 6.57 -16.05 13.05
N ASN A 240 5.74 -15.99 14.09
CA ASN A 240 4.90 -17.12 14.49
C ASN A 240 3.74 -17.36 13.48
N LEU A 241 3.23 -16.34 12.79
CA LEU A 241 2.24 -16.57 11.71
C LEU A 241 2.83 -17.34 10.52
N TYR A 242 4.10 -17.11 10.18
CA TYR A 242 4.76 -17.91 9.14
C TYR A 242 4.83 -19.40 9.53
N GLY A 243 5.06 -19.69 10.82
CA GLY A 243 4.94 -21.04 11.38
C GLY A 243 3.54 -21.65 11.27
N VAL A 244 2.48 -20.84 11.38
CA VAL A 244 1.10 -21.29 11.14
C VAL A 244 0.89 -21.70 9.68
N GLN A 245 1.35 -20.89 8.73
CA GLN A 245 1.21 -21.17 7.30
C GLN A 245 1.85 -22.52 6.94
N LYS A 246 3.06 -22.80 7.46
CA LYS A 246 3.72 -24.11 7.25
C LYS A 246 2.97 -25.31 7.87
N LYS A 247 2.08 -25.06 8.83
CA LYS A 247 1.36 -26.09 9.62
C LYS A 247 -0.15 -26.09 9.37
N TYR A 248 -0.60 -25.53 8.24
CA TYR A 248 -2.02 -25.32 8.00
C TYR A 248 -2.87 -26.60 8.08
N ALA A 249 -2.35 -27.74 7.62
CA ALA A 249 -3.02 -29.05 7.76
C ALA A 249 -3.03 -29.64 9.19
N PHE A 250 -2.47 -28.95 10.19
CA PHE A 250 -2.28 -29.41 11.58
C PHE A 250 -2.49 -28.29 12.61
N VAL A 251 -3.59 -27.54 12.47
CA VAL A 251 -3.93 -26.41 13.34
C VAL A 251 -4.08 -26.82 14.83
N ASP A 252 -4.38 -28.10 15.09
CA ASP A 252 -4.38 -28.75 16.41
C ASP A 252 -2.98 -28.84 17.06
N THR A 253 -1.91 -28.67 16.28
CA THR A 253 -0.51 -28.70 16.73
C THR A 253 0.18 -27.34 16.78
N LEU A 254 -0.57 -26.25 16.60
CA LEU A 254 -0.04 -24.91 16.80
C LEU A 254 0.42 -24.71 18.25
N SER A 255 1.61 -24.15 18.41
CA SER A 255 2.14 -23.73 19.69
C SER A 255 1.31 -22.60 20.31
N PRO A 256 1.38 -22.40 21.64
CA PRO A 256 0.73 -21.25 22.29
C PRO A 256 1.14 -19.90 21.68
N GLN A 257 2.36 -19.78 21.15
CA GLN A 257 2.89 -18.59 20.50
C GLN A 257 2.21 -18.33 19.13
N GLU A 258 2.00 -19.39 18.35
CA GLU A 258 1.30 -19.36 17.06
C GLU A 258 -0.19 -19.00 17.24
N ILE A 259 -0.88 -19.66 18.18
CA ILE A 259 -2.27 -19.34 18.54
C ILE A 259 -2.40 -17.89 19.03
N ALA A 260 -1.45 -17.43 19.86
CA ALA A 260 -1.45 -16.07 20.39
C ALA A 260 -1.07 -15.02 19.33
N ALA A 261 -0.44 -15.41 18.21
CA ALA A 261 -0.20 -14.56 17.05
C ALA A 261 -1.45 -14.44 16.17
N LEU A 262 -2.12 -15.57 15.87
CA LEU A 262 -3.43 -15.58 15.18
C LEU A 262 -4.48 -14.74 15.92
N THR A 263 -4.54 -14.90 17.24
CA THR A 263 -5.44 -14.12 18.10
C THR A 263 -5.14 -12.62 18.01
N HIS A 264 -3.87 -12.23 17.90
CA HIS A 264 -3.48 -10.84 17.74
C HIS A 264 -3.88 -10.30 16.36
N ALA A 265 -3.51 -11.00 15.28
CA ALA A 265 -3.82 -10.63 13.91
C ALA A 265 -5.34 -10.43 13.70
N THR A 266 -6.14 -11.39 14.15
CA THR A 266 -7.61 -11.32 14.08
C THR A 266 -8.21 -10.24 14.97
N ASN A 267 -7.57 -9.89 16.10
CA ASN A 267 -8.01 -8.78 16.95
C ASN A 267 -7.81 -7.41 16.29
N LEU A 268 -6.83 -7.22 15.41
CA LEU A 268 -6.63 -5.95 14.69
C LEU A 268 -7.86 -5.52 13.87
N LEU A 269 -8.65 -6.49 13.41
CA LEU A 269 -9.85 -6.30 12.60
C LEU A 269 -11.16 -6.22 13.41
N LYS A 270 -11.13 -6.50 14.72
CA LYS A 270 -12.34 -6.46 15.57
C LYS A 270 -12.74 -5.02 15.93
N LYS A 271 -14.03 -4.81 16.20
CA LYS A 271 -14.55 -3.54 16.74
C LYS A 271 -13.82 -3.15 18.03
N ASN A 272 -13.57 -1.85 18.19
CA ASN A 272 -12.74 -1.26 19.25
C ASN A 272 -11.23 -1.60 19.19
N SER A 273 -10.76 -2.27 18.13
CA SER A 273 -9.32 -2.33 17.85
C SER A 273 -8.77 -0.91 17.71
N PRO A 274 -7.65 -0.57 18.37
CA PRO A 274 -7.03 0.75 18.22
C PRO A 274 -6.31 0.89 16.86
N PHE A 275 -6.08 -0.20 16.13
CA PHE A 275 -5.48 -0.20 14.79
C PHE A 275 -6.41 0.52 13.79
N LEU A 276 -5.84 1.30 12.87
CA LEU A 276 -6.56 2.14 11.89
C LEU A 276 -7.46 3.24 12.49
N THR A 277 -7.50 3.43 13.80
CA THR A 277 -8.15 4.60 14.43
C THR A 277 -7.31 5.86 14.22
N VAL A 278 -7.91 7.05 14.39
CA VAL A 278 -7.17 8.32 14.35
C VAL A 278 -6.83 8.75 15.77
N LYS A 279 -5.53 8.94 16.03
CA LYS A 279 -4.98 9.39 17.31
C LYS A 279 -5.68 10.67 17.77
N SER A 280 -6.10 10.72 19.03
CA SER A 280 -6.96 11.81 19.56
C SER A 280 -6.44 13.23 19.31
N ALA A 281 -5.12 13.44 19.38
CA ALA A 281 -4.49 14.74 19.11
C ALA A 281 -4.55 15.17 17.63
N TRP A 282 -4.75 14.23 16.70
CA TRP A 282 -4.71 14.43 15.26
C TRP A 282 -6.08 14.43 14.58
N LYS A 283 -7.18 14.10 15.29
CA LYS A 283 -8.53 14.03 14.72
C LYS A 283 -8.95 15.30 13.97
N ALA A 284 -8.57 16.48 14.49
CA ALA A 284 -8.83 17.76 13.84
C ALA A 284 -8.05 17.92 12.52
N SER A 285 -6.74 17.67 12.54
CA SER A 285 -5.86 17.75 11.36
C SER A 285 -6.28 16.75 10.28
N TYR A 286 -6.63 15.51 10.67
CA TYR A 286 -7.14 14.49 9.74
C TYR A 286 -8.42 14.93 9.04
N SER A 287 -9.39 15.46 9.80
CA SER A 287 -10.66 15.97 9.25
C SER A 287 -10.49 17.22 8.37
N ALA A 288 -9.35 17.92 8.48
CA ALA A 288 -9.01 19.09 7.67
C ALA A 288 -8.33 18.74 6.34
N ILE A 289 -7.87 17.50 6.12
CA ILE A 289 -7.18 17.07 4.89
C ILE A 289 -7.95 17.46 3.61
N PRO A 290 -9.29 17.28 3.50
CA PRO A 290 -10.04 17.72 2.32
C PRO A 290 -9.93 19.22 2.02
N GLU A 291 -9.78 20.07 3.04
CA GLU A 291 -9.66 21.53 2.90
C GLU A 291 -8.23 21.95 2.52
N THR A 292 -7.23 21.20 2.99
CA THR A 292 -5.83 21.30 2.51
C THR A 292 -5.72 20.88 1.03
N LEU A 293 -6.37 19.78 0.64
CA LEU A 293 -6.40 19.31 -0.76
C LEU A 293 -7.18 20.26 -1.67
N ASP A 294 -8.30 20.82 -1.22
CA ASP A 294 -9.04 21.83 -1.98
C ASP A 294 -8.21 23.10 -2.20
N SER A 295 -7.50 23.54 -1.15
CA SER A 295 -6.55 24.67 -1.24
C SER A 295 -5.40 24.38 -2.20
N ALA A 296 -4.89 23.14 -2.22
CA ALA A 296 -3.86 22.71 -3.14
C ALA A 296 -4.32 22.81 -4.60
N VAL A 297 -5.51 22.29 -4.89
CA VAL A 297 -6.11 22.34 -6.22
C VAL A 297 -6.32 23.78 -6.69
N GLU A 298 -6.84 24.68 -5.84
CA GLU A 298 -6.97 26.11 -6.17
C GLU A 298 -5.64 26.75 -6.53
N ASN A 299 -4.54 26.37 -5.88
CA ASN A 299 -3.22 26.93 -6.17
C ASN A 299 -2.64 26.36 -7.46
N VAL A 300 -2.71 25.05 -7.72
CA VAL A 300 -2.30 24.48 -9.02
C VAL A 300 -3.10 25.10 -10.17
N LYS A 301 -4.42 25.23 -10.06
CA LYS A 301 -5.26 25.88 -11.07
C LYS A 301 -4.84 27.32 -11.36
N LYS A 302 -4.56 28.14 -10.34
CA LYS A 302 -4.04 29.51 -10.53
C LYS A 302 -2.71 29.51 -11.27
N GLY A 303 -1.84 28.55 -10.97
CA GLY A 303 -0.55 28.41 -11.63
C GLY A 303 -0.67 28.08 -13.11
N LEU A 304 -1.49 27.08 -13.45
CA LEU A 304 -1.78 26.70 -14.84
C LEU A 304 -2.46 27.84 -15.61
N LEU A 305 -3.43 28.53 -15.02
CA LEU A 305 -4.09 29.69 -15.63
C LEU A 305 -3.11 30.86 -15.88
N PHE A 306 -2.15 31.08 -14.98
CA PHE A 306 -1.08 32.06 -15.19
C PHE A 306 -0.22 31.67 -16.39
N LYS A 307 0.24 30.41 -16.44
CA LYS A 307 1.07 29.88 -17.54
C LYS A 307 0.39 29.91 -18.91
N ILE A 308 -0.93 29.68 -18.96
CA ILE A 308 -1.74 29.88 -20.18
C ILE A 308 -1.79 31.36 -20.56
N ALA A 309 -1.96 32.27 -19.60
CA ALA A 309 -2.06 33.70 -19.85
C ALA A 309 -0.74 34.33 -20.34
N THR A 310 0.41 33.77 -19.95
CA THR A 310 1.77 34.20 -20.35
C THR A 310 2.39 33.28 -21.40
N ALA A 311 1.58 32.52 -22.16
CA ALA A 311 2.06 31.60 -23.18
C ALA A 311 2.90 32.31 -24.25
N GLY A 312 4.09 31.79 -24.54
CA GLY A 312 5.07 32.38 -25.46
C GLY A 312 5.78 33.64 -24.95
N GLU A 313 5.52 34.13 -23.74
CA GLU A 313 6.18 35.33 -23.19
C GLU A 313 7.53 35.04 -22.50
N ASN A 314 7.74 33.80 -22.06
CA ASN A 314 8.93 33.36 -21.31
C ASN A 314 9.55 32.11 -21.97
N PRO A 315 10.56 32.28 -22.86
CA PRO A 315 11.20 31.16 -23.56
C PRO A 315 12.16 30.38 -22.65
N ASP A 316 12.64 31.01 -21.58
CA ASP A 316 13.47 30.39 -20.55
C ASP A 316 12.61 29.84 -19.41
N ALA A 317 11.29 29.71 -19.60
CA ALA A 317 10.41 29.07 -18.65
C ALA A 317 10.81 27.61 -18.46
N ILE A 318 10.67 27.14 -17.22
CA ILE A 318 10.78 25.74 -16.82
C ILE A 318 10.11 24.74 -17.80
N PHE A 319 8.92 25.10 -18.29
CA PHE A 319 8.26 24.47 -19.43
C PHE A 319 7.63 25.58 -20.26
N VAL A 320 7.84 25.54 -21.57
CA VAL A 320 7.39 26.57 -22.51
C VAL A 320 5.97 26.24 -22.96
N VAL A 321 5.02 27.14 -22.62
CA VAL A 321 3.62 27.01 -23.04
C VAL A 321 3.39 27.75 -24.35
N GLY A 322 2.80 27.08 -25.34
CA GLY A 322 2.40 27.69 -26.61
C GLY A 322 2.06 26.68 -27.71
N ASP A 323 1.77 27.19 -28.91
CA ASP A 323 1.41 26.37 -30.09
C ASP A 323 2.57 26.25 -31.10
N GLY A 324 3.79 26.57 -30.69
CA GLY A 324 4.98 26.63 -31.54
C GLY A 324 5.83 25.35 -31.53
N GLU A 325 6.78 25.25 -32.47
CA GLU A 325 7.74 24.12 -32.56
C GLU A 325 8.64 23.97 -31.33
N TYR A 326 8.78 25.03 -30.53
CA TYR A 326 9.58 25.08 -29.30
C TYR A 326 8.73 25.14 -28.03
N ALA A 327 7.46 24.76 -28.09
CA ALA A 327 6.60 24.65 -26.91
C ALA A 327 6.58 23.21 -26.41
N ASP A 328 6.81 23.02 -25.12
CA ASP A 328 6.75 21.70 -24.48
C ASP A 328 5.29 21.25 -24.27
N VAL A 329 4.38 22.22 -24.09
CA VAL A 329 2.96 21.95 -23.83
C VAL A 329 2.04 23.01 -24.43
N SER A 330 0.90 22.58 -24.99
CA SER A 330 -0.09 23.50 -25.54
C SER A 330 -0.98 24.13 -24.45
N PRO A 331 -1.52 25.34 -24.66
CA PRO A 331 -2.54 25.91 -23.78
C PRO A 331 -3.76 25.00 -23.61
N ASP A 332 -4.17 24.30 -24.66
CA ASP A 332 -5.29 23.36 -24.66
C ASP A 332 -5.04 22.15 -23.75
N ASP A 333 -3.80 21.66 -23.66
CA ASP A 333 -3.43 20.56 -22.75
C ASP A 333 -3.41 21.01 -21.28
N LEU A 334 -2.97 22.24 -21.02
CA LEU A 334 -3.08 22.83 -19.67
C LEU A 334 -4.54 23.07 -19.28
N GLN A 335 -5.42 23.44 -20.22
CA GLN A 335 -6.85 23.55 -19.94
C GLN A 335 -7.47 22.20 -19.58
N LYS A 336 -7.13 21.11 -20.29
CA LYS A 336 -7.56 19.74 -19.92
C LYS A 336 -7.10 19.37 -18.51
N ALA A 337 -5.88 19.75 -18.13
CA ALA A 337 -5.38 19.53 -16.77
C ALA A 337 -6.19 20.33 -15.73
N ILE A 338 -6.52 21.60 -16.02
CA ILE A 338 -7.42 22.41 -15.17
C ILE A 338 -8.78 21.72 -15.00
N ASP A 339 -9.39 21.21 -16.07
CA ASP A 339 -10.70 20.54 -16.03
C ASP A 339 -10.68 19.27 -15.15
N VAL A 340 -9.57 18.52 -15.17
CA VAL A 340 -9.34 17.38 -14.24
C VAL A 340 -9.23 17.87 -12.80
N PHE A 341 -8.49 18.95 -12.54
CA PHE A 341 -8.42 19.56 -11.22
C PHE A 341 -9.77 20.09 -10.73
N GLU A 342 -10.61 20.67 -11.59
CA GLU A 342 -11.99 21.05 -11.24
C GLU A 342 -12.83 19.84 -10.84
N SER A 343 -12.68 18.73 -11.55
CA SER A 343 -13.38 17.48 -11.25
C SER A 343 -12.96 16.89 -9.88
N ILE A 344 -11.66 16.91 -9.56
CA ILE A 344 -11.13 16.52 -8.24
C ILE A 344 -11.73 17.43 -7.14
N GLN A 345 -11.74 18.74 -7.36
CA GLN A 345 -12.29 19.72 -6.45
C GLN A 345 -13.80 19.56 -6.20
N GLN A 346 -14.58 19.20 -7.23
CA GLN A 346 -15.98 18.84 -7.06
C GLN A 346 -16.14 17.60 -6.15
N GLY A 347 -15.28 16.59 -6.30
CA GLY A 347 -15.21 15.41 -5.43
C GLY A 347 -14.85 15.72 -3.97
N LEU A 348 -13.94 16.68 -3.74
CA LEU A 348 -13.56 17.14 -2.39
C LEU A 348 -14.64 17.98 -1.71
N ARG A 349 -15.36 18.82 -2.48
CA ARG A 349 -16.38 19.76 -1.97
C ARG A 349 -17.77 19.16 -1.84
N GLY A 350 -18.07 18.05 -2.52
CA GLY A 350 -19.44 17.54 -2.66
C GLY A 350 -19.54 16.03 -2.73
N THR A 351 -20.30 15.54 -3.70
CA THR A 351 -20.51 14.12 -3.94
C THR A 351 -20.49 13.89 -5.44
N ILE A 352 -19.65 12.97 -5.89
CA ILE A 352 -19.45 12.65 -7.31
C ILE A 352 -20.02 11.27 -7.62
N PRO A 353 -20.63 11.07 -8.80
CA PRO A 353 -20.95 9.74 -9.29
C PRO A 353 -19.66 9.01 -9.70
N LEU A 354 -19.60 7.72 -9.45
CA LEU A 354 -18.57 6.82 -9.93
C LEU A 354 -19.23 5.47 -10.26
N GLU A 355 -18.74 4.78 -11.29
CA GLU A 355 -19.11 3.39 -11.55
C GLU A 355 -18.16 2.48 -10.77
N LEU A 356 -18.68 1.68 -9.83
CA LEU A 356 -17.92 0.62 -9.15
C LEU A 356 -18.55 -0.72 -9.47
N TYR A 357 -17.80 -1.60 -10.13
CA TYR A 357 -18.23 -2.97 -10.47
C TYR A 357 -19.62 -3.00 -11.14
N GLY A 358 -19.87 -2.12 -12.12
CA GLY A 358 -21.14 -2.04 -12.86
C GLY A 358 -22.28 -1.32 -12.14
N GLU A 359 -22.08 -0.81 -10.93
CA GLU A 359 -23.08 -0.01 -10.20
C GLU A 359 -22.68 1.47 -10.19
N GLU A 360 -23.61 2.36 -10.58
CA GLU A 360 -23.48 3.79 -10.32
C GLU A 360 -23.64 4.07 -8.82
N VAL A 361 -22.56 4.52 -8.19
CA VAL A 361 -22.52 4.89 -6.77
C VAL A 361 -22.12 6.35 -6.60
N ALA A 362 -22.65 6.99 -5.56
CA ALA A 362 -22.27 8.34 -5.18
C ALA A 362 -21.15 8.27 -4.14
N ILE A 363 -20.09 9.08 -4.26
CA ILE A 363 -18.94 9.10 -3.33
C ILE A 363 -18.76 10.49 -2.73
N ASN A 364 -18.67 10.56 -1.39
CA ASN A 364 -18.34 11.76 -0.63
C ASN A 364 -16.99 11.58 0.08
N ALA A 365 -15.91 12.01 -0.58
CA ALA A 365 -14.55 11.85 -0.04
C ALA A 365 -14.36 12.55 1.32
N LYS A 366 -15.02 13.69 1.56
CA LYS A 366 -14.94 14.42 2.85
C LYS A 366 -15.49 13.61 4.03
N LYS A 367 -16.40 12.65 3.79
CA LYS A 367 -16.89 11.73 4.83
C LYS A 367 -15.86 10.71 5.28
N PHE A 368 -14.94 10.30 4.42
CA PHE A 368 -13.89 9.34 4.78
C PHE A 368 -12.98 9.94 5.87
N PHE A 369 -12.60 11.21 5.69
CA PHE A 369 -11.80 11.96 6.67
C PHE A 369 -12.56 12.33 7.97
N GLN A 370 -13.83 11.96 8.10
CA GLN A 370 -14.60 12.06 9.36
C GLN A 370 -14.62 10.73 10.14
N ILE A 371 -14.15 9.62 9.54
CA ILE A 371 -14.03 8.33 10.21
C ILE A 371 -12.76 8.37 11.07
N THR A 372 -12.94 8.57 12.38
CA THR A 372 -11.81 8.73 13.32
C THR A 372 -11.66 7.59 14.33
N ASP A 373 -12.63 6.68 14.41
CA ASP A 373 -12.70 5.61 15.41
C ASP A 373 -12.42 4.23 14.80
N GLY A 374 -11.81 4.20 13.62
CA GLY A 374 -11.44 2.99 12.86
C GLY A 374 -12.42 2.68 11.73
N ILE A 375 -12.00 1.83 10.80
CA ILE A 375 -12.86 1.32 9.71
C ILE A 375 -13.63 0.06 10.11
N GLN A 376 -13.26 -0.58 11.23
CA GLN A 376 -13.78 -1.86 11.70
C GLN A 376 -15.28 -1.82 12.01
N ASP A 377 -15.84 -0.64 12.30
CA ASP A 377 -17.27 -0.47 12.50
C ASP A 377 -18.11 -0.54 11.21
N PHE A 378 -17.46 -0.42 10.04
CA PHE A 378 -18.08 -0.47 8.71
C PHE A 378 -17.75 -1.75 7.91
N LEU A 379 -16.93 -2.65 8.48
CA LEU A 379 -16.78 -4.01 7.95
C LEU A 379 -18.11 -4.77 8.08
N PRO A 380 -18.37 -5.79 7.24
CA PRO A 380 -19.55 -6.63 7.41
C PRO A 380 -19.56 -7.28 8.79
N TYR A 381 -20.72 -7.72 9.27
CA TYR A 381 -20.77 -8.55 10.47
C TYR A 381 -20.07 -9.89 10.20
N PHE A 382 -19.00 -10.17 10.95
CA PHE A 382 -18.23 -11.42 10.84
C PHE A 382 -17.78 -11.92 12.21
N ARG A 383 -17.36 -13.19 12.25
CA ARG A 383 -16.57 -13.79 13.32
C ARG A 383 -15.45 -14.63 12.72
N PHE A 384 -14.29 -14.61 13.36
CA PHE A 384 -13.28 -15.64 13.13
C PHE A 384 -13.69 -16.90 13.90
N THR A 385 -13.50 -18.06 13.29
CA THR A 385 -13.64 -19.38 13.92
C THR A 385 -12.50 -19.64 14.90
N ASP A 386 -12.67 -20.63 15.77
CA ASP A 386 -11.57 -21.08 16.63
C ASP A 386 -10.57 -21.89 15.75
N PRO A 387 -9.26 -21.61 15.80
CA PRO A 387 -8.27 -22.35 15.03
C PRO A 387 -8.35 -23.88 15.20
N SER A 388 -8.76 -24.37 16.37
CA SER A 388 -8.96 -25.80 16.62
C SER A 388 -10.03 -26.46 15.73
N THR A 389 -10.91 -25.66 15.11
CA THR A 389 -12.00 -26.13 14.23
C THR A 389 -11.69 -26.00 12.73
N TRP A 390 -10.56 -25.40 12.34
CA TRP A 390 -10.25 -25.17 10.90
C TRP A 390 -10.04 -26.46 10.08
N LEU A 391 -9.84 -27.60 10.76
CA LEU A 391 -9.74 -28.93 10.15
C LEU A 391 -11.02 -29.77 10.29
N ASP A 392 -12.09 -29.19 10.85
CA ASP A 392 -13.40 -29.85 10.93
C ASP A 392 -14.08 -29.79 9.56
N LEU A 393 -13.81 -30.80 8.73
CA LEU A 393 -14.33 -30.93 7.37
C LEU A 393 -15.87 -30.73 7.34
N PRO A 394 -16.39 -29.74 6.61
CA PRO A 394 -17.78 -29.33 6.69
C PRO A 394 -18.76 -30.40 6.19
N ASP A 395 -19.97 -30.40 6.71
CA ASP A 395 -21.06 -31.27 6.26
C ASP A 395 -21.75 -30.71 4.98
N VAL A 396 -20.95 -30.40 3.97
CA VAL A 396 -21.41 -30.10 2.60
C VAL A 396 -21.65 -31.38 1.82
N GLU A 397 -22.42 -31.31 0.73
CA GLU A 397 -22.60 -32.45 -0.17
C GLU A 397 -21.27 -32.80 -0.86
N ARG A 398 -20.69 -33.95 -0.48
CA ARG A 398 -19.35 -34.36 -0.92
C ARG A 398 -19.43 -35.35 -2.08
N GLY A 399 -18.62 -35.12 -3.11
CA GLY A 399 -18.53 -36.01 -4.26
C GLY A 399 -17.93 -37.37 -3.91
N TRP A 400 -18.21 -38.37 -4.75
CA TRP A 400 -17.53 -39.66 -4.73
C TRP A 400 -16.98 -39.96 -6.13
N THR A 401 -15.71 -40.36 -6.21
CA THR A 401 -15.07 -40.73 -7.47
C THR A 401 -14.37 -42.08 -7.38
N GLU A 402 -14.48 -42.89 -8.42
CA GLU A 402 -13.70 -44.14 -8.56
C GLU A 402 -12.21 -43.86 -8.81
N ASN A 403 -11.85 -42.62 -9.16
CA ASN A 403 -10.50 -42.27 -9.56
C ASN A 403 -9.94 -41.11 -8.73
N TRP A 404 -9.00 -41.44 -7.85
CA TRP A 404 -8.23 -40.47 -7.05
C TRP A 404 -7.43 -39.47 -7.93
N TYR A 405 -7.14 -39.81 -9.19
CA TYR A 405 -6.52 -38.88 -10.15
C TYR A 405 -7.50 -37.81 -10.64
N PHE A 406 -8.77 -38.14 -10.90
CA PHE A 406 -9.78 -37.12 -11.22
C PHE A 406 -10.18 -36.31 -9.98
N ALA A 407 -10.07 -36.91 -8.78
CA ALA A 407 -10.25 -36.26 -7.48
C ALA A 407 -9.26 -35.12 -7.16
N ALA A 408 -8.27 -34.93 -8.03
CA ALA A 408 -7.10 -34.07 -7.83
C ALA A 408 -6.83 -33.11 -9.00
N LEU A 409 -7.59 -33.23 -10.10
CA LEU A 409 -7.38 -32.49 -11.35
C LEU A 409 -8.63 -31.75 -11.83
N GLN A 410 -9.76 -31.90 -11.15
CA GLN A 410 -11.01 -31.20 -11.44
C GLN A 410 -11.47 -30.42 -10.22
N ASP A 411 -10.80 -29.30 -9.94
CA ASP A 411 -11.16 -28.34 -8.88
C ASP A 411 -11.60 -29.03 -7.58
N SER A 412 -10.91 -30.11 -7.20
CA SER A 412 -11.27 -30.94 -6.05
C SER A 412 -10.05 -31.49 -5.31
N VAL A 413 -10.25 -31.69 -4.01
CA VAL A 413 -9.32 -32.33 -3.08
C VAL A 413 -9.86 -33.68 -2.66
N PHE A 414 -8.97 -34.67 -2.66
CA PHE A 414 -9.20 -35.95 -2.03
C PHE A 414 -9.11 -35.84 -0.50
N ILE A 415 -10.25 -35.93 0.18
CA ILE A 415 -10.35 -35.69 1.64
C ILE A 415 -9.47 -36.63 2.47
N GLY A 416 -9.24 -37.86 1.99
CA GLY A 416 -8.37 -38.84 2.64
C GLY A 416 -6.92 -38.37 2.85
N GLN A 417 -6.49 -37.30 2.17
CA GLN A 417 -5.17 -36.68 2.39
C GLN A 417 -4.97 -36.27 3.84
N TYR A 418 -5.98 -35.71 4.49
CA TYR A 418 -5.91 -35.34 5.91
C TYR A 418 -5.75 -36.54 6.85
N GLU A 419 -6.37 -37.68 6.52
CA GLU A 419 -6.17 -38.92 7.30
C GLU A 419 -4.75 -39.44 7.14
N MET A 420 -4.23 -39.46 5.90
CA MET A 420 -2.87 -39.91 5.60
C MET A 420 -1.81 -39.00 6.24
N MET A 421 -2.01 -37.68 6.20
CA MET A 421 -1.17 -36.67 6.85
C MET A 421 -1.17 -36.81 8.38
N LYS A 422 -2.34 -36.97 9.00
CA LYS A 422 -2.46 -37.25 10.44
C LYS A 422 -1.81 -38.58 10.83
N GLN A 423 -1.96 -39.61 10.01
CA GLN A 423 -1.36 -40.93 10.23
C GLN A 423 0.17 -40.89 10.08
N PHE A 424 0.71 -40.18 9.08
CA PHE A 424 2.14 -39.96 8.87
C PHE A 424 2.77 -39.30 10.09
N LYS A 425 2.18 -38.21 10.59
CA LYS A 425 2.61 -37.51 11.82
C LYS A 425 2.48 -38.36 13.10
N THR A 426 1.54 -39.30 13.14
CA THR A 426 1.40 -40.24 14.26
C THR A 426 2.52 -41.29 14.29
N ILE A 427 3.00 -41.69 13.11
CA ILE A 427 4.16 -42.59 12.95
C ILE A 427 5.46 -41.82 13.24
N TYR A 428 5.52 -40.56 12.79
CA TYR A 428 6.69 -39.70 12.86
C TYR A 428 6.40 -38.36 13.56
N PRO A 429 6.56 -38.30 14.89
CA PRO A 429 6.29 -37.11 15.69
C PRO A 429 7.49 -36.14 15.78
N GLU A 430 8.52 -36.29 14.94
CA GLU A 430 9.61 -35.32 14.88
C GLU A 430 9.13 -33.96 14.34
N ASN A 431 9.86 -32.90 14.68
CA ASN A 431 9.49 -31.52 14.34
C ASN A 431 9.74 -31.23 12.85
N PHE A 432 8.90 -31.76 11.96
CA PHE A 432 8.79 -31.24 10.60
C PHE A 432 8.33 -29.77 10.66
N GLU A 433 9.04 -28.88 9.98
CA GLU A 433 8.64 -27.47 9.91
C GLU A 433 7.42 -27.27 9.01
N TYR A 434 7.40 -28.01 7.90
CA TYR A 434 6.38 -28.01 6.85
C TYR A 434 5.95 -29.45 6.56
N LEU A 435 4.67 -29.66 6.28
CA LEU A 435 4.14 -30.97 5.89
C LEU A 435 2.91 -30.80 5.00
N ASP A 436 3.01 -31.25 3.74
CA ASP A 436 2.06 -30.94 2.66
C ASP A 436 1.89 -32.13 1.70
N PHE A 437 0.79 -32.17 0.95
CA PHE A 437 0.41 -33.28 0.09
C PHE A 437 0.54 -32.92 -1.40
N TYR A 438 1.64 -33.34 -2.02
CA TYR A 438 1.95 -33.01 -3.40
C TYR A 438 1.55 -34.10 -4.40
N TYR A 439 1.13 -33.64 -5.58
CA TYR A 439 0.97 -34.44 -6.79
C TYR A 439 2.16 -34.20 -7.71
N TYR A 440 2.96 -35.24 -7.98
CA TYR A 440 4.04 -35.14 -8.96
C TYR A 440 3.61 -35.74 -10.30
N ASP A 441 3.44 -34.89 -11.32
CA ASP A 441 3.44 -35.31 -12.73
C ASP A 441 4.85 -35.20 -13.29
N TYR A 442 5.39 -36.33 -13.76
CA TYR A 442 6.71 -36.41 -14.39
C TYR A 442 6.64 -36.79 -15.89
N GLY A 443 5.48 -36.68 -16.55
CA GLY A 443 5.43 -36.84 -18.00
C GLY A 443 4.09 -36.50 -18.66
N PHE A 444 4.20 -35.82 -19.82
CA PHE A 444 3.13 -35.36 -20.73
C PHE A 444 2.00 -36.35 -21.13
N ASN A 445 2.03 -37.60 -20.65
CA ASN A 445 1.03 -38.65 -20.90
C ASN A 445 0.31 -39.15 -19.63
N GLY A 446 0.63 -38.69 -18.42
CA GLY A 446 -0.07 -39.05 -17.18
C GLY A 446 0.19 -40.46 -16.61
N ASP A 447 0.97 -41.31 -17.29
CA ASP A 447 1.20 -42.72 -16.91
C ASP A 447 2.05 -42.93 -15.63
N ASN A 448 2.65 -41.88 -15.06
CA ASN A 448 3.56 -41.96 -13.90
C ASN A 448 3.24 -40.95 -12.78
N LEU A 449 1.96 -40.62 -12.57
CA LEU A 449 1.56 -39.78 -11.44
C LEU A 449 1.65 -40.56 -10.12
N TYR A 450 2.22 -39.94 -9.09
CA TYR A 450 2.21 -40.48 -7.73
C TYR A 450 1.85 -39.40 -6.70
N LEU A 451 1.23 -39.85 -5.60
CA LEU A 451 0.97 -39.04 -4.43
C LEU A 451 2.18 -39.07 -3.51
N ALA A 452 2.56 -37.93 -2.96
CA ALA A 452 3.64 -37.84 -1.98
C ALA A 452 3.28 -36.88 -0.84
N ILE A 453 3.74 -37.24 0.36
CA ILE A 453 3.78 -36.32 1.49
C ILE A 453 5.15 -35.65 1.46
N SER A 454 5.19 -34.35 1.17
CA SER A 454 6.41 -33.55 1.22
C SER A 454 6.59 -32.96 2.61
N TYR A 455 7.81 -32.99 3.13
CA TYR A 455 8.15 -32.53 4.47
C TYR A 455 9.46 -31.75 4.48
N GLU A 456 9.55 -30.74 5.34
CA GLU A 456 10.75 -29.92 5.54
C GLU A 456 11.33 -30.18 6.94
N THR A 457 12.65 -30.38 7.01
CA THR A 457 13.43 -30.36 8.26
C THR A 457 14.26 -29.08 8.32
N GLU A 458 14.95 -28.79 9.43
CA GLU A 458 15.87 -27.63 9.54
C GLU A 458 16.95 -27.60 8.43
N ASP A 459 17.27 -28.75 7.82
CA ASP A 459 18.38 -28.91 6.86
C ASP A 459 17.95 -29.17 5.40
N ASP A 460 16.74 -29.69 5.12
CA ASP A 460 16.38 -30.20 3.78
C ASP A 460 14.87 -30.34 3.50
N TRP A 461 14.49 -30.36 2.21
CA TRP A 461 13.11 -30.60 1.74
C TRP A 461 13.01 -31.95 1.03
N ASN A 462 12.19 -32.84 1.57
CA ASN A 462 12.07 -34.24 1.14
C ASN A 462 10.61 -34.66 0.92
N SER A 463 10.39 -35.84 0.35
CA SER A 463 9.02 -36.36 0.15
C SER A 463 8.95 -37.90 0.19
N VAL A 464 7.87 -38.43 0.77
CA VAL A 464 7.58 -39.87 0.85
C VAL A 464 6.38 -40.21 -0.01
N LYS A 465 6.51 -41.17 -0.93
CA LYS A 465 5.38 -41.59 -1.78
C LYS A 465 4.32 -42.35 -1.01
N VAL A 466 3.07 -42.25 -1.48
CA VAL A 466 1.92 -42.99 -0.96
C VAL A 466 1.39 -43.95 -2.03
N TYR A 467 1.29 -45.23 -1.68
CA TYR A 467 0.78 -46.29 -2.56
C TYR A 467 -0.58 -46.79 -2.09
N PHE A 468 -1.53 -46.93 -3.03
CA PHE A 468 -2.92 -47.34 -2.76
C PHE A 468 -3.20 -48.77 -3.22
N ASP A 469 -4.12 -49.43 -2.53
CA ASP A 469 -4.62 -50.79 -2.79
C ASP A 469 -6.11 -50.82 -2.40
N GLY A 470 -6.94 -50.16 -3.22
CA GLY A 470 -8.32 -49.84 -2.85
C GLY A 470 -8.37 -48.76 -1.76
N CYS A 471 -9.13 -49.00 -0.68
CA CYS A 471 -9.14 -48.10 0.48
C CYS A 471 -7.94 -48.29 1.43
N ASP A 472 -7.07 -49.29 1.19
CA ASP A 472 -5.81 -49.42 1.91
C ASP A 472 -4.73 -48.54 1.27
N TYR A 473 -3.83 -48.00 2.09
CA TYR A 473 -2.64 -47.28 1.66
C TYR A 473 -1.40 -47.67 2.46
N ARG A 474 -0.22 -47.33 1.95
CA ARG A 474 1.08 -47.45 2.63
C ARG A 474 2.01 -46.33 2.17
N PHE A 475 2.95 -45.95 3.02
CA PHE A 475 4.04 -45.06 2.65
C PHE A 475 5.17 -45.84 1.95
N GLU A 476 6.01 -45.16 1.17
CA GLU A 476 7.30 -45.70 0.72
C GLU A 476 8.19 -46.02 1.94
N THR A 477 9.17 -46.92 1.80
CA THR A 477 10.16 -47.09 2.87
C THR A 477 11.21 -46.00 2.73
N ASP A 478 11.24 -45.09 3.69
CA ASP A 478 12.24 -44.04 3.82
C ASP A 478 12.88 -44.09 5.22
N GLU A 479 14.22 -44.10 5.30
CA GLU A 479 14.93 -44.21 6.59
C GLU A 479 14.97 -42.88 7.37
N GLN A 480 14.83 -41.73 6.70
CA GLN A 480 14.88 -40.39 7.30
C GLN A 480 13.52 -39.99 7.85
N ALA A 481 12.44 -40.22 7.08
CA ALA A 481 11.06 -40.18 7.57
C ALA A 481 10.63 -41.47 8.29
N GLY A 482 11.54 -42.44 8.48
CA GLY A 482 11.37 -43.73 9.17
C GLY A 482 10.06 -44.45 8.86
N THR A 483 9.63 -44.36 7.61
CA THR A 483 8.42 -45.01 7.09
C THR A 483 8.75 -46.43 6.62
N ASP A 484 7.77 -47.33 6.73
CA ASP A 484 7.92 -48.73 6.38
C ASP A 484 6.78 -49.15 5.47
N SER A 485 7.10 -49.43 4.20
CA SER A 485 6.15 -49.90 3.19
C SER A 485 5.52 -51.28 3.48
N THR A 486 5.96 -51.98 4.52
CA THR A 486 5.22 -53.17 5.02
C THR A 486 4.04 -52.81 5.93
N GLN A 487 4.02 -51.60 6.49
CA GLN A 487 2.89 -51.08 7.26
C GLN A 487 1.77 -50.64 6.32
N LYS A 488 0.59 -51.24 6.50
CA LYS A 488 -0.64 -50.87 5.80
C LYS A 488 -1.59 -50.13 6.74
N PHE A 489 -2.23 -49.11 6.19
CA PHE A 489 -3.28 -48.32 6.82
C PHE A 489 -4.53 -48.38 5.95
N THR A 490 -5.69 -48.15 6.55
CA THR A 490 -6.98 -48.15 5.83
C THR A 490 -7.64 -46.80 6.07
N LEU A 491 -8.10 -46.15 5.00
CA LEU A 491 -8.91 -44.94 5.09
C LEU A 491 -10.24 -45.23 5.78
N SER A 492 -10.80 -44.24 6.47
CA SER A 492 -12.13 -44.42 7.09
C SER A 492 -13.22 -44.64 6.04
N ASP A 493 -14.28 -45.36 6.44
CA ASP A 493 -15.50 -45.52 5.62
C ASP A 493 -16.16 -44.18 5.25
N GLU A 494 -15.83 -43.10 5.98
CA GLU A 494 -16.28 -41.74 5.68
C GLU A 494 -15.53 -41.10 4.50
N ASN A 495 -14.32 -41.57 4.16
CA ASN A 495 -13.45 -40.97 3.14
C ASN A 495 -13.05 -41.92 2.00
N CYS A 496 -13.20 -43.24 2.19
CA CYS A 496 -13.14 -44.24 1.12
C CYS A 496 -14.13 -45.37 1.37
N ARG A 497 -14.77 -45.88 0.32
CA ARG A 497 -15.66 -47.06 0.40
C ARG A 497 -15.45 -48.02 -0.77
N MET A 498 -15.57 -49.31 -0.51
CA MET A 498 -15.48 -50.35 -1.54
C MET A 498 -16.88 -50.72 -2.05
N GLU A 499 -17.19 -50.41 -3.31
CA GLU A 499 -18.44 -50.84 -3.97
C GLU A 499 -18.12 -51.66 -5.23
N ASN A 500 -18.75 -52.83 -5.37
CA ASN A 500 -18.58 -53.75 -6.51
C ASN A 500 -17.11 -54.11 -6.85
N GLY A 501 -16.22 -54.10 -5.86
CA GLY A 501 -14.79 -54.41 -6.03
C GLY A 501 -13.93 -53.21 -6.49
N LYS A 502 -14.50 -52.00 -6.56
CA LYS A 502 -13.77 -50.75 -6.77
C LYS A 502 -13.75 -49.91 -5.51
N ALA A 503 -12.69 -49.15 -5.30
CA ALA A 503 -12.69 -48.07 -4.32
C ALA A 503 -13.36 -46.83 -4.90
N TYR A 504 -14.13 -46.14 -4.06
CA TYR A 504 -14.66 -44.80 -4.29
C TYR A 504 -14.10 -43.91 -3.20
N TYR A 505 -13.50 -42.78 -3.58
CA TYR A 505 -12.88 -41.81 -2.69
C TYR A 505 -13.78 -40.59 -2.56
N ARG A 506 -13.88 -40.03 -1.35
CA ARG A 506 -14.68 -38.83 -1.10
C ARG A 506 -13.91 -37.57 -1.46
N THR A 507 -14.58 -36.63 -2.11
CA THR A 507 -13.99 -35.38 -2.59
C THR A 507 -14.76 -34.17 -2.12
N ILE A 508 -14.03 -33.05 -2.01
CA ILE A 508 -14.52 -31.70 -1.77
C ILE A 508 -13.91 -30.79 -2.85
N SER A 509 -14.39 -29.56 -3.09
CA SER A 509 -13.71 -28.70 -4.09
C SER A 509 -12.34 -28.23 -3.56
N ASP A 510 -11.39 -27.94 -4.46
CA ASP A 510 -10.01 -27.56 -4.12
C ASP A 510 -9.97 -26.27 -3.29
N ASN A 511 -10.83 -25.33 -3.65
CA ASN A 511 -11.00 -24.03 -2.99
C ASN A 511 -11.51 -24.09 -1.54
N PHE A 512 -11.76 -25.27 -0.95
CA PHE A 512 -12.29 -25.37 0.41
C PHE A 512 -11.23 -25.26 1.50
N LEU A 513 -10.00 -25.70 1.24
CA LEU A 513 -9.08 -26.01 2.34
C LEU A 513 -8.76 -24.77 3.17
N ASP A 514 -8.56 -23.62 2.52
CA ASP A 514 -8.11 -22.38 3.15
C ASP A 514 -9.23 -21.54 3.83
N THR A 515 -10.46 -22.06 3.94
CA THR A 515 -11.65 -21.16 3.95
C THR A 515 -12.59 -21.14 5.17
N ASP A 516 -12.54 -22.09 6.13
CA ASP A 516 -13.34 -21.95 7.39
C ASP A 516 -12.64 -21.12 8.48
N VAL A 517 -11.92 -20.08 8.08
CA VAL A 517 -11.26 -19.11 8.98
C VAL A 517 -12.23 -18.01 9.43
N LEU A 518 -13.21 -17.67 8.58
CA LEU A 518 -14.14 -16.56 8.79
C LEU A 518 -15.57 -16.93 8.40
N ARG A 519 -16.52 -16.51 9.24
CA ARG A 519 -17.95 -16.65 9.00
C ARG A 519 -18.66 -15.31 9.11
N PHE A 520 -19.50 -15.00 8.13
CA PHE A 520 -20.38 -13.84 8.18
C PHE A 520 -21.53 -14.10 9.15
N THR A 521 -22.04 -13.01 9.72
CA THR A 521 -23.10 -13.05 10.72
C THR A 521 -24.15 -11.96 10.44
N ASP A 522 -25.26 -12.01 11.18
CA ASP A 522 -26.19 -10.90 11.31
C ASP A 522 -25.82 -10.00 12.51
N ALA A 523 -26.58 -8.91 12.70
CA ALA A 523 -26.39 -7.97 13.81
C ALA A 523 -26.58 -8.59 15.21
N THR A 524 -27.12 -9.82 15.32
CA THR A 524 -27.22 -10.58 16.58
C THR A 524 -26.03 -11.52 16.82
N GLY A 525 -25.12 -11.63 15.84
CA GLY A 525 -24.01 -12.57 15.85
C GLY A 525 -24.38 -13.98 15.42
N LYS A 526 -25.61 -14.19 14.90
CA LYS A 526 -26.00 -15.46 14.30
C LYS A 526 -25.35 -15.60 12.93
N GLU A 527 -24.81 -16.77 12.63
CA GLU A 527 -24.24 -17.10 11.32
C GLU A 527 -25.26 -16.91 10.18
N THR A 528 -24.80 -16.28 9.11
CA THR A 528 -25.51 -16.15 7.83
C THR A 528 -24.92 -17.11 6.80
N VAL A 529 -23.60 -17.04 6.59
CA VAL A 529 -22.82 -17.93 5.72
C VAL A 529 -21.33 -17.90 6.09
N SER A 530 -20.62 -19.01 5.91
CA SER A 530 -19.16 -19.08 5.96
C SER A 530 -18.50 -18.75 4.61
N LEU A 531 -17.24 -18.31 4.59
CA LEU A 531 -16.49 -18.16 3.32
C LEU A 531 -16.45 -19.50 2.56
N MET A 532 -16.19 -20.58 3.29
CA MET A 532 -16.24 -21.95 2.83
C MET A 532 -17.56 -22.32 2.12
N GLU A 533 -18.72 -21.98 2.68
CA GLU A 533 -20.02 -22.21 2.01
C GLU A 533 -20.18 -21.36 0.73
N ILE A 534 -19.63 -20.14 0.68
CA ILE A 534 -19.61 -19.33 -0.55
C ILE A 534 -18.73 -19.97 -1.63
N HIS A 535 -17.60 -20.58 -1.26
CA HIS A 535 -16.75 -21.32 -2.19
C HIS A 535 -17.37 -22.66 -2.61
N ALA A 536 -18.09 -23.32 -1.71
CA ALA A 536 -18.82 -24.57 -1.95
C ALA A 536 -19.98 -24.44 -2.94
N MET A 537 -20.64 -23.29 -2.93
CA MET A 537 -21.90 -23.04 -3.62
C MET A 537 -21.73 -23.11 -5.15
N PRO A 538 -22.66 -23.73 -5.89
CA PRO A 538 -22.70 -23.63 -7.35
C PRO A 538 -22.82 -22.16 -7.78
N SER A 539 -22.06 -21.71 -8.80
CA SER A 539 -22.09 -20.30 -9.25
C SER A 539 -23.50 -19.80 -9.65
N GLU A 540 -24.39 -20.69 -10.06
CA GLU A 540 -25.79 -20.39 -10.35
C GLU A 540 -26.66 -20.06 -9.12
N GLU A 541 -26.21 -20.41 -7.91
CA GLU A 541 -26.82 -20.01 -6.63
C GLU A 541 -26.21 -18.72 -6.05
N LYS A 542 -24.96 -18.40 -6.41
CA LYS A 542 -24.20 -17.22 -5.95
C LYS A 542 -24.68 -15.90 -6.58
N THR A 543 -25.96 -15.59 -6.42
CA THR A 543 -26.57 -14.38 -6.99
C THR A 543 -26.24 -13.12 -6.19
N ALA A 544 -26.38 -11.94 -6.81
CA ALA A 544 -26.32 -10.67 -6.08
C ALA A 544 -27.30 -10.58 -4.88
N ALA A 545 -28.46 -11.24 -4.98
CA ALA A 545 -29.42 -11.32 -3.87
C ALA A 545 -28.91 -12.19 -2.71
N PHE A 546 -28.19 -13.27 -3.01
CA PHE A 546 -27.52 -14.11 -2.02
C PHE A 546 -26.45 -13.31 -1.26
N TYR A 547 -25.57 -12.58 -1.95
CA TYR A 547 -24.56 -11.74 -1.29
C TYR A 547 -25.19 -10.62 -0.44
N ALA A 548 -26.20 -9.93 -0.97
CA ALA A 548 -26.93 -8.90 -0.22
C ALA A 548 -27.55 -9.43 1.08
N GLN A 549 -28.07 -10.66 1.07
CA GLN A 549 -28.73 -11.26 2.24
C GLN A 549 -27.76 -11.84 3.27
N ASN A 550 -26.58 -12.29 2.86
CA ASN A 550 -25.67 -13.04 3.73
C ASN A 550 -24.41 -12.29 4.17
N ILE A 551 -23.89 -11.34 3.38
CA ILE A 551 -22.74 -10.49 3.75
C ILE A 551 -23.27 -9.13 4.22
N ILE A 552 -23.79 -9.09 5.45
CA ILE A 552 -24.55 -7.94 5.96
C ILE A 552 -23.62 -6.85 6.48
N PHE A 553 -23.75 -5.62 5.94
CA PHE A 553 -23.02 -4.46 6.43
C PHE A 553 -23.83 -3.70 7.51
N PRO A 554 -23.20 -3.28 8.62
CA PRO A 554 -23.87 -2.51 9.68
C PRO A 554 -24.34 -1.13 9.21
N ASP A 555 -23.59 -0.52 8.29
CA ASP A 555 -23.93 0.72 7.59
C ASP A 555 -23.43 0.62 6.14
N PRO A 556 -24.32 0.25 5.20
CA PRO A 556 -24.00 0.21 3.77
C PRO A 556 -23.50 1.55 3.20
N THR A 557 -23.74 2.68 3.85
CA THR A 557 -23.25 3.99 3.40
C THR A 557 -21.82 4.30 3.84
N PHE A 558 -21.21 3.44 4.67
CA PHE A 558 -19.85 3.59 5.20
C PHE A 558 -19.65 4.99 5.84
N GLY A 559 -20.47 5.34 6.83
CA GLY A 559 -20.44 6.66 7.49
C GLY A 559 -20.92 7.83 6.60
N GLY A 560 -21.59 7.51 5.49
CA GLY A 560 -21.94 8.44 4.42
C GLY A 560 -20.83 8.69 3.40
N VAL A 561 -19.74 7.91 3.38
CA VAL A 561 -18.76 7.91 2.28
C VAL A 561 -19.41 7.52 0.96
N PHE A 562 -20.40 6.63 1.01
CA PHE A 562 -21.24 6.26 -0.12
C PHE A 562 -22.71 6.67 0.15
N PRO A 563 -23.08 7.95 -0.07
CA PRO A 563 -24.44 8.42 0.21
C PRO A 563 -25.49 7.58 -0.52
N GLN A 564 -26.53 7.15 0.22
CA GLN A 564 -27.65 6.36 -0.30
C GLN A 564 -27.30 4.94 -0.78
N MET A 565 -26.06 4.47 -0.61
CA MET A 565 -25.71 3.08 -0.90
C MET A 565 -26.54 2.11 -0.06
N THR A 566 -27.03 1.06 -0.70
CA THR A 566 -27.92 0.04 -0.14
C THR A 566 -27.23 -1.31 -0.03
N GLN A 567 -27.76 -2.17 0.85
CA GLN A 567 -27.28 -3.55 1.01
C GLN A 567 -27.44 -4.35 -0.29
N GLU A 568 -28.48 -4.07 -1.07
CA GLU A 568 -28.72 -4.66 -2.39
C GLU A 568 -27.73 -4.19 -3.46
N GLN A 569 -27.25 -2.94 -3.41
CA GLN A 569 -26.16 -2.46 -4.27
C GLN A 569 -24.85 -3.16 -3.92
N ILE A 570 -24.51 -3.26 -2.64
CA ILE A 570 -23.30 -3.98 -2.19
C ILE A 570 -23.33 -5.44 -2.67
N GLY A 571 -24.47 -6.12 -2.56
CA GLY A 571 -24.62 -7.49 -3.09
C GLY A 571 -24.38 -7.63 -4.59
N ARG A 572 -24.82 -6.63 -5.40
CA ARG A 572 -24.51 -6.57 -6.84
C ARG A 572 -23.04 -6.29 -7.11
N MET A 573 -22.43 -5.35 -6.39
CA MET A 573 -21.00 -5.06 -6.51
C MET A 573 -20.12 -6.27 -6.18
N ILE A 574 -20.47 -7.05 -5.15
CA ILE A 574 -19.76 -8.28 -4.78
C ILE A 574 -19.94 -9.34 -5.88
N TYR A 575 -21.17 -9.57 -6.35
CA TYR A 575 -21.45 -10.51 -7.46
C TYR A 575 -20.64 -10.16 -8.71
N ASN A 576 -20.74 -8.92 -9.18
CA ASN A 576 -20.06 -8.46 -10.37
C ASN A 576 -18.52 -8.52 -10.22
N ARG A 577 -17.98 -8.34 -9.01
CA ARG A 577 -16.53 -8.44 -8.75
C ARG A 577 -15.99 -9.87 -8.82
N PHE A 578 -16.75 -10.87 -8.39
CA PHE A 578 -16.25 -12.24 -8.18
C PHE A 578 -16.82 -13.31 -9.13
N GLU A 579 -17.98 -13.06 -9.74
CA GLU A 579 -18.67 -14.06 -10.57
C GLU A 579 -18.88 -13.58 -12.03
N GLU A 580 -18.74 -12.27 -12.33
CA GLU A 580 -18.77 -11.72 -13.70
C GLU A 580 -17.39 -11.27 -14.24
N ASN A 581 -16.37 -11.11 -13.39
CA ASN A 581 -15.00 -10.65 -13.73
C ASN A 581 -13.92 -11.59 -13.19
#